data_AF-A0A849QY99-F1
#
_entry.id   AF-A0A849QY99-F1
#
_cell.length_a   1.000
_cell.length_b   1.000
_cell.length_c   1.000
_cell.angle_alpha   90.00
_cell.angle_beta   90.00
_cell.angle_gamma   90.00
#
_symmetry.space_group_name_H-M   'P 1'
#
loop_
_entity.id
_entity.type
_entity.pdbx_description
1 polymer ?
#
loop_
_entity_poly.entity_id
_entity_poly.type
_entity_poly.pdbx_seq_one_letter_code
_entity_poly.pdbx_strand_id
1 'polypeptide(L)' 'MMTVNVEMEIFVDGEEIDTNEFVQNVMGRAIAGAISALKGVTDDWQEIGVKVKRK' A
#
# COMPACT_ATOMS: atom_id res chain seq x y z
N MET A 1 -13.18 11.09 -5.67
CA MET A 1 -12.04 10.31 -5.16
C MET A 1 -11.33 9.79 -6.39
N MET A 2 -10.19 10.38 -6.76
CA MET A 2 -9.46 9.93 -7.94
C MET A 2 -9.04 8.48 -7.73
N THR A 3 -9.27 7.65 -8.73
CA THR A 3 -8.90 6.23 -8.68
C THR A 3 -7.38 6.16 -8.73
N VAL A 4 -6.74 5.89 -7.59
CA VAL A 4 -5.30 5.63 -7.55
C VAL A 4 -5.11 4.18 -7.97
N ASN A 5 -4.47 3.98 -9.13
CA ASN A 5 -4.00 2.67 -9.55
C ASN A 5 -2.65 2.44 -8.86
N VAL A 6 -2.60 1.43 -8.01
CA VAL A 6 -1.44 1.10 -7.19
C VAL A 6 -1.06 -0.35 -7.43
N GLU A 7 0.23 -0.57 -7.67
CA GLU A 7 0.85 -1.88 -7.69
C GLU A 7 1.43 -2.14 -6.30
N MET A 8 1.31 -3.37 -5.80
CA MET A 8 1.71 -3.70 -4.44
C MET A 8 2.36 -5.07 -4.41
N GLU A 9 3.56 -5.09 -3.86
CA GLU A 9 4.28 -6.30 -3.51
C GLU A 9 4.08 -6.58 -2.01
N ILE A 10 3.79 -7.84 -1.66
CA ILE A 10 3.68 -8.26 -0.25
C ILE A 10 4.79 -9.24 0.04
N PHE A 11 5.52 -8.97 1.10
CA PHE A 11 6.52 -9.87 1.65
C PHE A 11 6.07 -10.36 3.02
N VAL A 12 5.95 -11.68 3.18
CA VAL A 12 5.69 -12.32 4.48
C VAL A 12 6.95 -13.07 4.88
N ASP A 13 7.54 -12.69 6.02
CA ASP A 13 8.81 -13.25 6.51
C ASP A 13 9.96 -13.20 5.48
N GLY A 14 9.91 -12.24 4.55
CA GLY A 14 10.91 -12.05 3.50
C GLY A 14 10.61 -12.79 2.19
N GLU A 15 9.55 -13.60 2.15
CA GLU A 15 9.09 -14.27 0.93
C GLU A 15 8.02 -13.42 0.23
N GLU A 16 8.20 -13.21 -1.07
CA GLU A 16 7.20 -12.53 -1.90
C GLU A 16 5.97 -13.42 -2.07
N ILE A 17 4.80 -12.86 -1.78
CA ILE A 17 3.52 -13.54 -1.87
C ILE A 17 2.78 -12.98 -3.09
N ASP A 18 2.44 -13.87 -4.03
CA ASP A 18 1.63 -13.50 -5.18
C ASP A 18 0.26 -12.98 -4.73
N THR A 19 -0.12 -11.82 -5.28
CA THR A 19 -1.38 -11.15 -4.93
C THR A 19 -2.27 -11.05 -6.15
N ASN A 20 -3.54 -11.41 -5.96
CA ASN A 20 -4.53 -11.19 -6.99
C ASN A 20 -5.01 -9.73 -7.01
N GLU A 21 -5.70 -9.37 -8.10
CA GLU A 21 -6.25 -8.03 -8.32
C GLU A 21 -7.16 -7.54 -7.19
N PHE A 22 -7.90 -8.44 -6.53
CA PHE A 22 -8.76 -8.06 -5.39
C PHE A 22 -7.92 -7.58 -4.21
N VAL A 23 -6.88 -8.33 -3.85
CA VAL A 23 -5.98 -8.00 -2.72
C VAL A 23 -5.24 -6.69 -2.99
N GLN A 24 -4.73 -6.48 -4.21
CA GLN A 24 -4.08 -5.23 -4.60
C GLN A 24 -5.02 -4.03 -4.53
N ASN A 25 -6.24 -4.17 -5.04
CA ASN A 25 -7.21 -3.09 -5.01
C ASN A 25 -7.65 -2.73 -3.58
N VAL A 26 -7.91 -3.71 -2.72
CA VAL A 26 -8.38 -3.46 -1.35
C VAL A 26 -7.27 -2.84 -0.51
N MET A 27 -6.10 -3.47 -0.45
CA MET A 27 -5.04 -3.00 0.44
C MET A 27 -4.31 -1.79 -0.12
N GLY A 28 -4.00 -1.77 -1.41
CA GLY A 28 -3.34 -0.63 -2.03
C GLY A 28 -4.15 0.66 -1.87
N ARG A 29 -5.47 0.61 -2.10
CA ARG A 29 -6.34 1.79 -1.88
C ARG A 29 -6.44 2.18 -0.41
N ALA A 30 -6.52 1.21 0.50
CA ALA A 30 -6.56 1.48 1.93
C ALA A 30 -5.26 2.14 2.40
N ILE A 31 -4.10 1.66 1.95
CA ILE A 31 -2.78 2.23 2.25
C ILE A 31 -2.69 3.64 1.67
N ALA A 32 -2.99 3.84 0.38
CA ALA A 32 -2.97 5.17 -0.25
C ALA A 32 -3.88 6.17 0.49
N GLY A 33 -5.09 5.74 0.86
CA GLY A 33 -6.01 6.55 1.65
C GLY A 33 -5.45 6.90 3.05
N ALA A 34 -4.87 5.92 3.74
CA ALA A 34 -4.23 6.15 5.05
C ALA A 34 -3.05 7.14 4.94
N ILE A 35 -2.21 7.01 3.90
CA ILE A 35 -1.08 7.91 3.65
C ILE A 35 -1.54 9.34 3.36
N SER A 36 -2.61 9.54 2.57
CA SER A 36 -3.16 10.88 2.29
C SER A 36 -3.64 11.63 3.53
N ALA A 37 -3.98 10.90 4.60
CA ALA A 37 -4.37 11.49 5.88
C ALA A 37 -3.18 11.83 6.80
N LEU A 38 -1.95 11.42 6.45
CA LEU A 38 -0.76 11.70 7.25
C LEU A 38 -0.29 13.13 7.06
N LYS A 39 -0.09 13.83 8.17
CA LYS A 39 0.47 15.19 8.15
C LYS A 39 1.90 15.16 7.63
N GLY A 40 2.17 15.93 6.58
CA GLY A 40 3.50 16.11 6.00
C GLY A 40 3.83 15.15 4.86
N VAL A 41 2.88 14.33 4.42
CA VAL A 41 2.98 13.57 3.17
C VAL A 41 2.13 14.25 2.11
N THR A 42 2.70 14.46 0.93
CA THR A 42 2.05 15.06 -0.24
C THR A 42 1.56 13.97 -1.19
N ASP A 43 0.55 14.25 -2.02
CA ASP A 43 -0.08 13.28 -2.92
C ASP A 43 0.79 12.88 -4.14
N ASP A 44 2.04 13.36 -4.23
CA ASP A 44 3.00 13.12 -5.31
C ASP A 44 4.04 12.03 -5.00
N TRP A 45 3.80 11.23 -3.95
CA TRP A 45 4.65 10.09 -3.62
C TRP A 45 4.79 9.11 -4.79
N GLN A 46 5.99 8.55 -4.96
CA GLN A 46 6.29 7.54 -5.99
C GLN A 46 6.21 6.12 -5.44
N GLU A 47 6.54 5.93 -4.16
CA GLU A 47 6.59 4.63 -3.51
C GLU A 47 6.21 4.77 -2.03
N ILE A 48 5.50 3.77 -1.48
CA ILE A 48 5.16 3.69 -0.06
C ILE A 48 5.72 2.38 0.51
N GLY A 49 6.65 2.48 1.45
CA GLY A 49 7.17 1.34 2.20
C GLY A 49 6.45 1.15 3.55
N VAL A 50 5.70 0.05 3.71
CA VAL A 50 5.02 -0.29 4.97
C VAL A 50 5.70 -1.48 5.64
N LYS A 51 6.06 -1.34 6.93
CA LYS A 51 6.59 -2.46 7.75
C LYS A 51 5.65 -2.77 8.90
N VAL A 52 5.12 -3.99 8.90
CA VAL A 52 4.27 -4.50 9.99
C VAL A 52 5.05 -5.55 10.77
N LYS A 53 5.02 -5.50 12.11
CA LYS A 53 5.61 -6.51 12.99
C LYS A 53 4.53 -7.16 13.83
N ARG A 54 4.48 -8.48 13.85
CA ARG A 54 3.66 -9.23 14.81
C ARG A 54 4.17 -8.93 16.23
N LYS A 55 3.26 -8.66 17.15
CA LYS A 55 3.52 -8.53 18.59
C LYS A 55 2.76 -9.60 19.35
#